data_AF-A0A7J2KVU6-F1
#
_entry.id   AF-A0A7J2KVU6-F1
#
_cell.length_a   1.000
_cell.length_b   1.000
_cell.length_c   1.000
_cell.angle_alpha   90.00
_cell.angle_beta   90.00
_cell.angle_gamma   90.00
#
_symmetry.space_group_name_H-M   'P 1'
#
loop_
_entity.id
_entity.type
_entity.pdbx_description
1 polymer ?
#
loop_
_entity_poly.entity_id
_entity_poly.type
_entity_poly.pdbx_seq_one_letter_code
_entity_poly.pdbx_strand_id
1 'polypeptide(L)' 'KILNIKIHNCPYCGLVLDRHVNAAINILHRGMKKVGLGYTDLMPVRGLAQVPPMTQEAHEFSRG' A
#
# COMPACT_ATOMS: atom_id res chain seq x y z
N LYS A 1 16.87 6.21 15.39
CA LYS A 1 16.28 6.28 14.03
C LYS A 1 15.31 7.47 14.02
N ILE A 2 15.57 8.51 13.23
CA ILE A 2 14.86 9.80 13.35
C ILE A 2 13.51 9.71 12.61
N LEU A 3 12.41 9.68 13.35
CA LEU A 3 11.05 9.61 12.82
C LEU A 3 10.49 10.98 12.40
N ASN A 4 11.32 12.02 12.27
CA ASN A 4 10.90 13.38 11.90
C ASN A 4 11.30 13.79 10.46
N ILE A 5 11.87 12.87 9.68
CA ILE A 5 12.26 13.16 8.31
C ILE A 5 10.99 13.18 7.44
N LYS A 6 10.58 14.37 7.00
CA LYS A 6 9.41 14.56 6.12
C LYS A 6 9.69 14.07 4.70
N ILE A 7 10.87 14.35 4.16
CA ILE A 7 11.22 14.04 2.76
C ILE A 7 11.98 12.71 2.68
N HIS A 8 11.44 11.75 1.92
CA HIS A 8 12.09 10.51 1.55
C HIS A 8 12.87 10.71 0.24
N ASN A 9 14.17 10.41 0.30
CA ASN A 9 15.04 10.31 -0.86
C ASN A 9 15.36 8.82 -1.08
N CYS A 10 14.82 8.22 -2.13
CA CYS A 10 15.08 6.83 -2.44
C CYS A 10 16.45 6.70 -3.15
N PRO A 11 17.43 5.99 -2.57
CA PRO A 11 18.76 5.87 -3.16
C PRO A 11 18.79 4.95 -4.39
N TYR A 12 17.73 4.17 -4.63
CA TYR A 12 17.67 3.19 -5.71
C TYR A 12 17.07 3.75 -7.01
N CYS A 13 16.09 4.65 -6.90
CA CYS A 13 15.40 5.22 -8.05
C CYS A 13 15.42 6.76 -8.12
N GLY A 14 16.02 7.43 -7.13
CA GLY A 14 16.12 8.90 -7.10
C GLY A 14 14.82 9.62 -6.72
N LEU A 15 13.78 8.91 -6.29
CA LEU A 15 12.50 9.52 -5.90
C LEU A 15 12.67 10.39 -4.65
N VAL A 16 12.26 11.67 -4.77
CA VAL A 16 12.25 12.66 -3.69
C VAL A 16 10.81 13.07 -3.40
N LEU A 17 10.27 12.66 -2.25
CA LEU A 17 8.83 12.76 -1.95
C LEU A 17 8.58 12.70 -0.44
N ASP A 18 7.53 13.35 0.07
CA ASP A 18 7.12 13.16 1.45
C ASP A 18 6.88 11.68 1.82
N ARG A 19 7.47 11.21 2.91
CA ARG A 19 7.42 9.80 3.31
C ARG A 19 6.01 9.28 3.58
N HIS A 20 5.08 10.13 4.03
CA HIS A 20 3.71 9.75 4.32
C HIS A 20 2.95 9.57 3.01
N VAL A 21 3.23 10.43 2.03
CA VAL A 21 2.72 10.26 0.67
C VAL A 21 3.28 8.99 0.02
N ASN A 22 4.59 8.73 0.15
CA ASN A 22 5.19 7.47 -0.34
C ASN A 22 4.57 6.24 0.34
N ALA A 23 4.33 6.30 1.66
CA ALA A 23 3.67 5.23 2.38
C ALA A 23 2.23 5.02 1.89
N ALA A 24 1.46 6.09 1.68
CA ALA A 24 0.09 6.01 1.17
C ALA A 24 0.05 5.37 -0.22
N ILE A 25 0.96 5.74 -1.13
CA ILE A 25 1.10 5.13 -2.46
C ILE A 25 1.40 3.63 -2.34
N ASN A 26 2.35 3.25 -1.47
CA ASN A 26 2.70 1.84 -1.28
C ASN A 26 1.53 1.01 -0.70
N ILE A 27 0.77 1.58 0.25
CA ILE A 27 -0.41 0.92 0.83
C ILE A 27 -1.49 0.75 -0.25
N LEU A 28 -1.79 1.81 -1.01
CA LEU A 28 -2.76 1.78 -2.09
C LEU A 28 -2.39 0.72 -3.13
N HIS A 29 -1.16 0.73 -3.63
CA HIS A 29 -0.68 -0.25 -4.62
C HIS A 29 -0.81 -1.69 -4.11
N ARG A 30 -0.45 -1.95 -2.86
CA ARG A 30 -0.60 -3.29 -2.26
C ARG A 30 -2.06 -3.70 -2.11
N GLY A 31 -2.93 -2.77 -1.69
CA GLY A 31 -4.37 -3.01 -1.59
C GLY A 31 -4.98 -3.32 -2.96
N MET A 32 -4.68 -2.51 -3.96
CA MET A 32 -5.12 -2.69 -5.34
C MET A 32 -4.66 -4.05 -5.91
N LYS A 33 -3.37 -4.39 -5.75
CA LYS A 33 -2.83 -5.69 -6.15
C LYS A 33 -3.53 -6.87 -5.45
N LYS A 34 -3.86 -6.75 -4.17
CA LYS A 34 -4.62 -7.77 -3.42
C LYS A 34 -6.04 -7.96 -3.96
N VAL A 35 -6.69 -6.89 -4.43
CA VAL A 35 -8.03 -6.93 -5.01
C VAL A 35 -8.00 -7.33 -6.50
N GLY A 36 -6.82 -7.63 -7.05
CA GLY A 36 -6.66 -7.98 -8.48
C GLY A 36 -6.81 -6.77 -9.41
N LEU A 37 -6.74 -5.56 -8.88
CA LEU A 37 -6.77 -4.31 -9.62
C LEU A 37 -5.32 -3.84 -9.82
N GLY A 38 -4.72 -4.08 -10.97
CA GLY A 38 -3.45 -3.45 -11.32
C GLY A 38 -3.69 -2.03 -11.84
N TYR A 39 -2.82 -1.07 -11.50
CA TYR A 39 -2.60 0.08 -12.39
C TYR A 39 -1.75 -0.45 -13.53
N THR A 40 -2.39 -0.96 -14.57
CA THR A 40 -1.72 -1.18 -15.83
C THR A 40 -2.25 -0.13 -16.80
N ASP A 41 -1.36 0.68 -17.35
CA ASP A 41 -1.67 1.53 -18.51
C ASP A 41 -2.07 0.69 -19.75
N LEU A 42 -2.07 -0.63 -19.61
CA LEU A 42 -2.52 -1.66 -20.56
C LEU A 42 -3.35 -2.70 -19.78
N MET A 43 -4.67 -2.55 -19.71
CA MET A 43 -5.56 -3.56 -19.15
C MET A 43 -5.79 -4.69 -20.18
N PRO A 44 -5.52 -5.98 -19.89
CA PRO A 44 -6.34 -7.06 -20.42
C PRO A 44 -7.48 -7.33 -19.42
N VAL A 45 -8.65 -7.59 -19.98
CA VAL A 45 -9.94 -7.72 -19.30
C VAL A 45 -9.91 -8.66 -18.09
N ARG A 46 -10.59 -8.21 -17.02
CA ARG A 46 -10.79 -8.89 -15.73
C ARG A 46 -11.45 -10.26 -15.91
N GLY A 47 -10.84 -11.30 -15.34
CA GLY A 47 -11.59 -12.44 -14.80
C GLY A 47 -12.15 -12.06 -13.43
N LEU A 48 -13.41 -12.43 -13.15
CA LEU A 48 -14.08 -12.19 -11.87
C LEU A 48 -13.25 -12.76 -10.71
N ALA A 49 -12.65 -11.89 -9.90
CA ALA A 49 -11.90 -12.27 -8.71
C ALA A 49 -12.87 -12.77 -7.62
N GLN A 50 -12.94 -14.08 -7.42
CA GLN A 50 -13.72 -14.74 -6.37
C GLN A 50 -12.99 -14.75 -5.03
N VAL A 51 -12.54 -13.59 -4.52
CA VAL A 51 -11.89 -13.55 -3.20
C VAL A 51 -12.91 -13.03 -2.18
N PRO A 52 -13.31 -13.83 -1.18
CA PRO A 52 -14.21 -13.35 -0.13
C PRO A 52 -13.52 -12.22 0.67
N PRO A 53 -14.30 -11.24 1.16
CA PRO A 53 -13.74 -10.11 1.89
C PRO A 53 -13.03 -10.61 3.16
N MET A 54 -11.76 -10.21 3.31
CA MET A 54 -10.96 -10.51 4.49
C MET A 54 -11.37 -9.55 5.61
N THR A 55 -12.37 -9.93 6.40
CA THR A 55 -12.66 -9.24 7.66
C THR A 55 -11.62 -9.68 8.68
N GLN A 56 -10.82 -8.73 9.16
CA GLN A 56 -9.88 -8.98 10.25
C GLN A 56 -10.49 -8.38 11.52
N GLU A 57 -11.02 -9.24 12.38
CA GLU A 57 -11.50 -8.84 13.69
C GLU A 57 -10.34 -8.30 14.53
N ALA A 58 -10.50 -7.11 15.12
CA ALA A 58 -9.50 -6.54 16.01
C ALA A 58 -9.59 -7.25 17.36
N HIS A 59 -8.52 -7.95 17.75
CA HIS A 59 -8.44 -8.55 19.09
C HIS A 59 -8.18 -7.46 20.13
N GLU A 60 -8.82 -7.57 21.29
CA GLU A 60 -8.77 -6.55 22.34
C GLU A 60 -7.34 -6.29 22.82
N PHE A 61 -7.02 -4.99 22.90
CA PHE A 61 -5.71 -4.51 23.36
C PHE A 61 -5.67 -4.53 24.89
N SER A 62 -4.98 -5.50 25.49
CA SER A 62 -4.68 -5.48 26.93
C SER A 62 -3.58 -4.47 27.23
N ARG A 63 -3.90 -3.49 28.08
CA ARG A 63 -2.93 -2.55 28.63
C ARG A 63 -2.14 -3.22 29.75
N GLY A 64 -0.86 -3.48 29.49
CA GLY A 64 0.16 -3.71 30.52
C GLY A 64 0.98 -2.45 30.72
#